data_AF-A0A8J2T2F6-F1
#
_entry.id   AF-A0A8J2T2F6-F1
#
_cell.length_a   1.000
_cell.length_b   1.000
_cell.length_c   1.000
_cell.angle_alpha   90.00
_cell.angle_beta   90.00
_cell.angle_gamma   90.00
#
_symmetry.space_group_name_H-M   'P 1'
#
loop_
_entity.id
_entity.type
_entity.pdbx_description
1 polymer ?
#
loop_
_entity_poly.entity_id
_entity_poly.type
_entity_poly.pdbx_seq_one_letter_code
_entity_poly.pdbx_strand_id
1 'polypeptide(L)'
;MSSPKIRWNKPRCHPSDSETKNVPCARSGHTLSVIGNTGFLFGGLSAGLHDKIARPLNELHILKMGSSEFEWCLLELADGQKPLARWRHSASIYDGTQIIIFGGYYTASLRLSDVWVFDTVAMEWQQPHFDQDPGFIANGSHPASSTWPGL
;
A
#
# COMPACT_ATOMS: atom_id res chain seq x y z
N MET A 1 8.34 41.18 -8.50
CA MET A 1 7.58 39.94 -8.76
C MET A 1 7.05 39.44 -7.42
N SER A 2 5.77 39.11 -7.29
CA SER A 2 5.20 38.58 -6.04
C SER A 2 5.71 37.16 -5.79
N SER A 3 6.17 36.86 -4.58
CA SER A 3 6.49 35.48 -4.18
C SER A 3 5.26 34.58 -4.27
N PRO A 4 5.41 33.30 -4.64
CA PRO A 4 4.29 32.34 -4.64
C PRO A 4 3.73 32.19 -3.22
N LYS A 5 2.40 32.23 -3.09
CA LYS A 5 1.70 32.00 -1.82
C LYS A 5 1.18 30.58 -1.78
N ILE A 6 1.67 29.78 -0.83
CA ILE A 6 1.13 28.45 -0.53
C ILE A 6 -0.26 28.64 0.09
N ARG A 7 -1.28 27.96 -0.45
CA ARG A 7 -2.62 27.89 0.13
C ARG A 7 -2.92 26.45 0.50
N TRP A 8 -3.30 26.26 1.76
CA TRP A 8 -3.83 25.00 2.25
C TRP A 8 -5.33 24.94 1.98
N ASN A 9 -5.80 23.83 1.42
CA ASN A 9 -7.21 23.51 1.31
C ASN A 9 -7.49 22.18 2.01
N LYS A 10 -8.73 22.03 2.48
CA LYS A 10 -9.24 20.76 2.99
C LYS A 10 -10.32 20.29 2.01
N PRO A 11 -9.97 19.48 1.00
CA PRO A 11 -10.98 18.95 0.08
C PRO A 11 -12.02 18.15 0.87
N ARG A 12 -13.26 18.14 0.37
CA ARG A 12 -14.30 17.30 0.95
C ARG A 12 -13.99 15.85 0.60
N CYS A 13 -13.94 14.99 1.61
CA CYS A 13 -13.78 13.54 1.42
C CYS A 13 -15.07 12.82 1.84
N HIS A 14 -15.50 11.83 1.07
CA HIS A 14 -16.68 11.01 1.36
C HIS A 14 -16.45 9.55 0.93
N PRO A 15 -17.16 8.59 1.53
CA PRO A 15 -17.17 7.21 1.04
C PRO A 15 -17.92 7.09 -0.30
N SER A 16 -17.59 6.06 -1.09
CA SER A 16 -18.26 5.72 -2.36
C SER A 16 -19.72 5.27 -2.18
N ASP A 17 -20.09 4.82 -0.99
CA ASP A 17 -21.44 4.43 -0.61
C ASP A 17 -21.69 4.75 0.88
N SER A 18 -22.79 4.27 1.47
CA SER A 18 -23.10 4.48 2.89
C SER A 18 -22.26 3.65 3.87
N GLU A 19 -21.36 2.80 3.39
CA GLU A 19 -20.55 1.91 4.22
C GLU A 19 -19.33 2.63 4.79
N THR A 20 -19.25 2.66 6.11
CA THR A 20 -18.17 3.34 6.85
C THR A 20 -16.79 2.74 6.61
N LYS A 21 -16.72 1.46 6.21
CA LYS A 21 -15.47 0.75 5.90
C LYS A 21 -14.72 1.34 4.70
N ASN A 22 -15.41 2.07 3.83
CA ASN A 22 -14.80 2.67 2.65
C ASN A 22 -13.80 3.78 3.00
N VAL A 23 -14.01 4.47 4.14
CA VAL A 23 -13.10 5.51 4.60
C VAL A 23 -11.97 4.88 5.43
N PRO A 24 -10.69 5.11 5.09
CA PRO A 24 -9.58 4.60 5.89
C PRO A 24 -9.64 5.13 7.33
N CYS A 25 -9.46 4.24 8.29
CA CYS A 25 -9.27 4.63 9.69
C CYS A 25 -7.97 5.45 9.90
N ALA A 26 -7.87 6.14 11.04
CA ALA A 26 -6.64 6.83 11.45
C ALA A 26 -5.46 5.83 11.52
N ARG A 27 -4.38 6.12 10.81
CA ARG A 27 -3.25 5.19 10.64
C ARG A 27 -1.94 5.92 10.37
N SER A 28 -0.81 5.25 10.61
CA SER A 28 0.54 5.76 10.32
C SER A 28 1.41 4.70 9.62
N GLY A 29 2.48 5.11 8.93
CA GLY A 29 3.37 4.17 8.23
C GLY A 29 2.70 3.42 7.07
N HIS A 30 1.61 3.95 6.52
CA HIS A 30 1.01 3.49 5.27
C HIS A 30 1.76 4.10 4.08
N THR A 31 1.50 3.60 2.87
CA THR A 31 1.89 4.27 1.63
C THR A 31 0.64 4.78 0.90
N LEU A 32 0.81 5.87 0.14
CA LEU A 32 -0.20 6.40 -0.78
C LEU A 32 0.48 6.63 -2.13
N SER A 33 0.17 5.78 -3.11
CA SER A 33 0.72 5.88 -4.47
C SER A 33 -0.32 6.48 -5.40
N VAL A 34 0.03 7.50 -6.18
CA VAL A 34 -0.91 8.22 -7.05
C VAL A 34 -0.61 7.97 -8.53
N ILE A 35 -1.58 7.43 -9.25
CA ILE A 35 -1.55 7.26 -10.71
C ILE A 35 -2.69 8.08 -11.32
N GLY A 36 -2.34 9.13 -12.06
CA GLY A 36 -3.31 10.10 -12.57
C GLY A 36 -4.13 10.74 -11.43
N ASN A 37 -5.45 10.61 -11.50
CA ASN A 37 -6.39 11.08 -10.48
C ASN A 37 -6.81 10.00 -9.47
N THR A 38 -6.11 8.86 -9.42
CA THR A 38 -6.42 7.77 -8.50
C THR A 38 -5.26 7.55 -7.53
N GLY A 39 -5.54 7.66 -6.23
CA GLY A 39 -4.62 7.29 -5.16
C GLY A 39 -4.89 5.88 -4.65
N PHE A 40 -3.85 5.17 -4.26
CA PHE A 40 -3.89 3.81 -3.74
C PHE A 40 -3.20 3.82 -2.38
N LEU A 41 -4.00 3.71 -1.32
CA LEU A 41 -3.55 3.68 0.06
C LEU A 41 -3.46 2.23 0.53
N PHE A 42 -2.25 1.79 0.91
CA PHE A 42 -2.04 0.43 1.39
C PHE A 42 -1.46 0.39 2.80
N GLY A 43 -2.01 -0.51 3.60
CA GLY A 43 -1.50 -0.91 4.91
C GLY A 43 -1.43 0.22 5.93
N GLY A 44 -0.34 0.22 6.70
CA GLY A 44 -0.14 1.10 7.85
C GLY A 44 -0.49 0.43 9.18
N LEU A 45 -0.37 1.21 10.25
CA LEU A 45 -0.59 0.79 11.62
C LEU A 45 -1.72 1.63 12.23
N SER A 46 -2.75 0.97 12.75
CA SER A 46 -3.88 1.62 13.42
C SER A 46 -4.15 1.00 14.79
N ALA A 47 -4.63 1.80 15.74
CA ALA A 47 -5.03 1.29 17.04
C ALA A 47 -6.36 0.52 16.92
N GLY A 48 -6.43 -0.68 17.49
CA GLY A 48 -7.66 -1.43 17.60
C GLY A 48 -8.73 -0.62 18.34
N LEU A 49 -9.95 -0.61 17.80
CA LEU A 49 -11.07 0.19 18.31
C LEU A 49 -11.37 -0.08 19.80
N HIS A 50 -11.09 -1.29 20.28
CA HIS A 50 -11.50 -1.77 21.60
C HIS A 50 -10.37 -1.88 22.62
N ASP A 51 -9.12 -2.08 22.20
CA ASP A 51 -8.01 -2.42 23.10
C ASP A 51 -6.81 -1.48 23.00
N LYS A 52 -6.85 -0.45 22.15
CA LYS A 52 -5.73 0.46 21.86
C LYS A 52 -4.46 -0.26 21.40
N ILE A 53 -4.55 -1.54 21.01
CA ILE A 53 -3.42 -2.30 20.52
C ILE A 53 -3.24 -1.96 19.04
N ALA A 54 -2.08 -1.39 18.73
CA ALA A 54 -1.74 -1.04 17.36
C ALA A 54 -1.52 -2.31 16.52
N ARG A 55 -2.24 -2.43 15.41
CA ARG A 55 -2.17 -3.56 14.48
C ARG A 55 -1.84 -3.10 13.08
N PRO A 56 -1.00 -3.85 12.34
CA PRO A 56 -0.77 -3.59 10.93
C PRO A 56 -2.06 -3.85 10.15
N LEU A 57 -2.19 -3.21 9.00
CA LEU A 57 -3.31 -3.36 8.07
C LEU A 57 -2.81 -3.94 6.74
N ASN A 58 -3.68 -4.64 6.02
CA ASN A 58 -3.49 -5.09 4.62
C ASN A 58 -4.63 -4.64 3.71
N GLU A 59 -5.41 -3.65 4.16
CA GLU A 59 -6.46 -3.03 3.35
C GLU A 59 -5.84 -2.20 2.23
N LEU A 60 -6.46 -2.25 1.05
CA LEU A 60 -6.17 -1.35 -0.07
C LEU A 60 -7.39 -0.43 -0.26
N HIS A 61 -7.21 0.86 0.03
CA HIS A 61 -8.22 1.86 -0.27
C HIS A 61 -7.85 2.63 -1.54
N ILE A 62 -8.86 2.94 -2.34
CA ILE A 62 -8.77 3.74 -3.55
C ILE A 62 -9.32 5.13 -3.24
N LEU A 63 -8.56 6.15 -3.61
CA LEU A 63 -8.93 7.55 -3.53
C LEU A 63 -9.16 8.11 -4.93
N LYS A 64 -10.40 8.38 -5.32
CA LYS A 64 -10.70 9.13 -6.54
C LYS A 64 -10.59 10.63 -6.24
N MET A 65 -9.69 11.31 -6.93
CA MET A 65 -9.39 12.73 -6.71
C MET A 65 -10.02 13.60 -7.79
N GLY A 66 -11.16 14.23 -7.47
CA GLY A 66 -11.77 15.28 -8.26
C GLY A 66 -11.14 16.65 -8.02
N SER A 67 -11.67 17.69 -8.69
CA SER A 67 -11.18 19.06 -8.55
C SER A 67 -11.53 19.71 -7.20
N SER A 68 -12.66 19.33 -6.60
CA SER A 68 -13.16 19.89 -5.33
C SER A 68 -13.49 18.85 -4.27
N GLU A 69 -13.70 17.59 -4.67
CA GLU A 69 -14.12 16.51 -3.78
C GLU A 69 -13.36 15.23 -4.10
N PHE A 70 -13.04 14.48 -3.06
CA PHE A 70 -12.37 13.19 -3.14
C PHE A 70 -13.30 12.09 -2.60
N GLU A 71 -13.26 10.93 -3.23
CA GLU A 71 -14.09 9.77 -2.88
C GLU A 71 -13.21 8.60 -2.48
N TRP A 72 -13.50 7.97 -1.34
CA TRP A 72 -12.81 6.78 -0.85
C TRP A 72 -13.62 5.51 -1.12
N CYS A 73 -12.94 4.46 -1.56
CA CYS A 73 -13.51 3.13 -1.72
C CYS A 73 -12.54 2.08 -1.15
N LEU A 74 -13.04 1.08 -0.44
CA LEU A 74 -12.26 -0.09 -0.04
C LEU A 74 -12.31 -1.12 -1.16
N LEU A 75 -11.14 -1.59 -1.62
CA LEU A 75 -11.08 -2.74 -2.53
C LEU A 75 -11.18 -4.03 -1.73
N GLU A 76 -12.32 -4.71 -1.82
CA GLU A 76 -12.51 -6.01 -1.19
C GLU A 76 -11.85 -7.12 -1.99
N LEU A 77 -10.81 -7.71 -1.42
CA LEU A 77 -10.10 -8.86 -1.98
C LEU A 77 -10.14 -10.02 -1.00
N ALA A 78 -10.31 -11.23 -1.53
CA ALA A 78 -10.31 -12.45 -0.74
C ALA A 78 -8.94 -12.65 -0.04
N ASP A 79 -8.96 -13.32 1.11
CA ASP A 79 -7.72 -13.63 1.81
C ASP A 79 -6.85 -14.60 0.99
N GLY A 80 -5.53 -14.39 1.04
CA GLY A 80 -4.57 -15.10 0.20
C GLY A 80 -4.30 -14.44 -1.16
N GLN A 81 -5.13 -13.48 -1.59
CA GLN A 81 -4.92 -12.70 -2.83
C GLN A 81 -4.29 -11.33 -2.60
N LYS A 82 -3.67 -11.11 -1.42
CA LYS A 82 -3.13 -9.81 -1.02
C LYS A 82 -1.93 -9.98 -0.09
N PRO A 83 -1.05 -8.98 0.02
CA PRO A 83 0.11 -9.04 0.90
C PRO A 83 -0.32 -9.19 2.36
N LEU A 84 0.54 -9.81 3.18
CA LEU A 84 0.39 -9.75 4.64
C LEU A 84 0.32 -8.30 5.13
N ALA A 85 -0.41 -8.09 6.22
CA ALA A 85 -0.56 -6.78 6.85
C ALA A 85 0.80 -6.17 7.16
N ARG A 86 0.99 -4.89 6.83
CA ARG A 86 2.30 -4.28 6.94
C ARG A 86 2.25 -2.79 7.17
N TRP A 87 3.23 -2.29 7.93
CA TRP A 87 3.47 -0.86 8.13
C TRP A 87 4.95 -0.55 7.94
N ARG A 88 5.26 0.73 7.65
CA ARG A 88 6.62 1.22 7.29
C ARG A 88 7.25 0.43 6.14
N HIS A 89 6.42 -0.01 5.19
CA HIS A 89 6.88 -0.59 3.93
C HIS A 89 7.17 0.53 2.92
N SER A 90 7.83 0.16 1.82
CA SER A 90 8.02 1.05 0.68
C SER A 90 7.00 0.72 -0.42
N ALA A 91 6.59 1.74 -1.17
CA ALA A 91 5.79 1.58 -2.39
C ALA A 91 6.38 2.45 -3.50
N SER A 92 6.35 1.96 -4.74
CA SER A 92 6.84 2.69 -5.91
C SER A 92 6.01 2.36 -7.13
N ILE A 93 5.70 3.38 -7.94
CA ILE A 93 4.98 3.19 -9.19
C ILE A 93 5.97 2.75 -10.26
N TYR A 94 5.60 1.70 -11.00
CA TYR A 94 6.34 1.15 -12.12
C TYR A 94 5.44 1.12 -13.36
N ASP A 95 6.01 1.44 -14.51
CA ASP A 95 5.34 1.43 -15.83
C ASP A 95 4.00 2.20 -15.89
N GLY A 96 3.80 3.16 -14.98
CA GLY A 96 2.60 3.99 -14.91
C GLY A 96 1.30 3.26 -14.54
N THR A 97 1.32 1.93 -14.39
CA THR A 97 0.12 1.11 -14.13
C THR A 97 0.30 0.11 -13.00
N GLN A 98 1.53 -0.06 -12.50
CA GLN A 98 1.83 -1.03 -11.44
C GLN A 98 2.36 -0.33 -10.20
N ILE A 99 2.03 -0.86 -9.02
CA ILE A 99 2.57 -0.41 -7.74
C ILE A 99 3.34 -1.56 -7.11
N ILE A 100 4.65 -1.38 -6.98
CA ILE A 100 5.54 -2.32 -6.31
C ILE A 100 5.58 -1.99 -4.83
N ILE A 101 5.38 -2.99 -3.98
CA ILE A 101 5.53 -2.92 -2.53
C ILE A 101 6.66 -3.83 -2.10
N PHE A 102 7.53 -3.33 -1.23
CA PHE A 102 8.62 -4.11 -0.65
C PHE A 102 8.72 -3.92 0.87
N GLY A 103 8.84 -5.05 1.55
CA GLY A 103 9.18 -5.17 2.97
C GLY A 103 8.17 -4.56 3.93
N GLY A 104 8.67 -3.95 5.01
CA GLY A 104 7.88 -3.41 6.11
C GLY A 104 7.86 -4.34 7.33
N TYR A 105 6.92 -4.10 8.23
CA TYR A 105 6.79 -4.81 9.50
C TYR A 105 5.40 -5.43 9.64
N TYR A 106 5.31 -6.70 10.02
CA TYR A 106 4.04 -7.33 10.45
C TYR A 106 3.86 -7.17 11.97
N THR A 107 4.92 -7.38 12.76
CA THR A 107 4.96 -7.06 14.19
C THR A 107 6.14 -6.14 14.48
N ALA A 108 6.32 -5.73 15.74
CA ALA A 108 7.50 -4.98 16.14
C ALA A 108 8.83 -5.73 15.88
N SER A 109 8.80 -7.07 15.83
CA SER A 109 9.98 -7.92 15.63
C SER A 109 10.06 -8.56 14.24
N LEU A 110 8.93 -8.77 13.55
CA LEU A 110 8.90 -9.42 12.24
C LEU A 110 8.98 -8.40 11.10
N ARG A 111 10.16 -8.35 10.46
CA ARG A 111 10.41 -7.64 9.21
C ARG A 111 10.06 -8.51 8.02
N LEU A 112 9.47 -7.90 7.02
CA LEU A 112 9.14 -8.53 5.75
C LEU A 112 10.22 -8.17 4.71
N SER A 113 10.45 -9.07 3.77
CA SER A 113 11.38 -8.93 2.64
C SER A 113 10.76 -9.40 1.32
N ASP A 114 9.44 -9.60 1.31
CA ASP A 114 8.69 -9.98 0.13
C ASP A 114 8.42 -8.78 -0.78
N VAL A 115 8.27 -9.06 -2.08
CA VAL A 115 7.83 -8.11 -3.10
C VAL A 115 6.41 -8.46 -3.49
N TRP A 116 5.57 -7.44 -3.59
CA TRP A 116 4.22 -7.55 -4.15
C TRP A 116 4.04 -6.48 -5.22
N VAL A 117 3.28 -6.81 -6.25
CA VAL A 117 2.94 -5.89 -7.33
C VAL A 117 1.42 -5.79 -7.36
N PHE A 118 0.89 -4.58 -7.30
CA PHE A 118 -0.52 -4.33 -7.56
C PHE A 118 -0.67 -3.81 -8.99
N ASP A 119 -1.42 -4.53 -9.80
CA ASP A 119 -1.83 -4.09 -11.13
C ASP A 119 -3.05 -3.18 -11.00
N THR A 120 -2.91 -1.91 -11.35
CA THR A 120 -3.99 -0.92 -11.19
C THR A 120 -5.03 -0.95 -12.31
N VAL A 121 -4.81 -1.75 -13.35
CA VAL A 121 -5.76 -1.98 -14.45
C VAL A 121 -6.59 -3.22 -14.16
N ALA A 122 -5.92 -4.34 -13.84
CA ALA A 122 -6.59 -5.59 -13.46
C ALA A 122 -7.20 -5.53 -12.06
N MET A 123 -6.73 -4.59 -11.20
CA MET A 123 -7.15 -4.45 -9.81
C MET A 123 -6.79 -5.68 -8.96
N GLU A 124 -5.64 -6.28 -9.24
CA GLU A 124 -5.20 -7.54 -8.65
C GLU A 124 -3.77 -7.43 -8.10
N TRP A 125 -3.50 -8.18 -7.02
CA TRP A 125 -2.14 -8.37 -6.54
C TRP A 125 -1.47 -9.55 -7.23
N GLN A 126 -0.19 -9.39 -7.49
CA GLN A 126 0.71 -10.42 -7.97
C GLN A 126 1.90 -10.50 -7.02
N GLN A 127 2.38 -11.71 -6.79
CA GLN A 127 3.63 -11.94 -6.09
C GLN A 127 4.64 -12.48 -7.11
N PRO A 128 5.56 -11.64 -7.61
CA PRO A 128 6.56 -12.09 -8.57
C PRO A 128 7.46 -13.17 -7.94
N HIS A 129 7.38 -14.38 -8.49
CA HIS A 129 8.21 -15.57 -8.25
C HIS A 129 8.34 -16.09 -6.81
N PHE A 130 7.54 -17.13 -6.50
CA PHE A 130 7.81 -18.07 -5.40
C PHE A 130 8.67 -19.28 -5.83
N ASP A 131 8.78 -19.58 -7.14
CA ASP A 131 9.10 -20.95 -7.60
C ASP A 131 10.33 -21.16 -8.51
N GLN A 132 11.21 -20.17 -8.79
CA GLN A 132 12.37 -20.43 -9.69
C GLN A 132 13.73 -19.84 -9.31
N ASP A 133 13.92 -19.34 -8.09
CA ASP A 133 15.29 -19.07 -7.60
C ASP A 133 15.48 -19.66 -6.20
N PRO A 134 16.19 -20.81 -6.07
CA PRO A 134 16.52 -21.37 -4.75
C PRO A 134 17.37 -20.43 -3.88
N GLY A 135 17.90 -19.33 -4.41
CA GLY A 135 18.58 -18.27 -3.67
C GLY A 135 17.67 -17.15 -3.14
N PHE A 136 16.40 -17.07 -3.58
CA PHE A 136 15.46 -16.04 -3.12
C PHE A 136 14.53 -16.60 -2.03
N ILE A 137 14.94 -16.46 -0.77
CA ILE A 137 14.08 -16.82 0.37
C ILE A 137 13.29 -15.56 0.78
N ALA A 138 11.97 -15.59 0.58
CA ALA A 138 11.04 -14.51 0.92
C ALA A 138 11.11 -14.01 2.39
N ASN A 139 11.78 -14.79 3.26
CA ASN A 139 11.98 -14.52 4.68
C ASN A 139 13.33 -13.84 5.02
N GLY A 140 14.10 -13.38 4.03
CA GLY A 140 15.23 -12.48 4.26
C GLY A 140 16.57 -13.16 4.55
N SER A 141 16.66 -14.47 4.38
CA SER A 141 17.94 -15.18 4.33
C SER A 141 18.41 -15.28 2.88
N HIS A 142 18.87 -14.17 2.30
CA HIS A 142 19.64 -14.22 1.06
C HIS A 142 21.02 -14.81 1.37
N PRO A 143 21.41 -15.96 0.81
CA PRO A 143 22.81 -16.35 0.78
C PRO A 143 23.60 -15.27 0.02
N ALA A 144 24.81 -14.95 0.48
CA ALA A 144 25.63 -13.82 0.02
C ALA A 144 26.10 -13.89 -1.45
N SER A 145 25.53 -14.75 -2.29
CA SER A 145 26.10 -15.13 -3.59
C SER A 145 25.11 -15.16 -4.75
N SER A 146 24.01 -14.40 -4.73
CA SER A 146 23.20 -14.18 -5.93
C SER A 146 23.48 -12.80 -6.51
N THR A 147 24.30 -12.77 -7.56
CA THR A 147 24.42 -11.61 -8.45
C THR A 147 23.16 -11.54 -9.30
N TRP A 148 22.47 -10.40 -9.27
CA TRP A 148 21.34 -10.14 -10.16
C TRP A 148 21.86 -10.00 -11.60
N PRO A 149 21.33 -10.74 -12.59
CA PRO A 149 21.85 -10.74 -13.96
C PRO A 149 21.43 -9.52 -14.80
N GLY A 150 21.00 -8.42 -14.15
CA GLY A 150 20.26 -7.33 -14.80
C GLY A 150 20.85 -5.93 -14.69
N LEU A 151 22.15 -5.79 -14.39
CA LEU A 151 22.92 -4.54 -14.54
C LEU A 151 24.21 -4.81 -15.29
#